data_AF-A0A9P9NHA6-F1
#
_entry.id   AF-A0A9P9NHA6-F1
#
_cell.length_a   1.000
_cell.length_b   1.000
_cell.length_c   1.000
_cell.angle_alpha   90.00
_cell.angle_beta   90.00
_cell.angle_gamma   90.00
#
_symmetry.space_group_name_H-M   'P 1'
#
loop_
_entity.id
_entity.type
_entity.pdbx_description
1 polymer ?
#
loop_
_entity_poly.entity_id
_entity_poly.type
_entity_poly.pdbx_seq_one_letter_code
_entity_poly.pdbx_strand_id
1 'polypeptide(L)'
;QYTEKSLQTHDIAIPLPKHNHDESHALFLLLALSPSDLQSPASAMERIQHLYHHTGGRDVGVLFLLNEKTPKVNGTIAMMELQVSLFSILEMPIIPLYSLPSLSAILSTFHRQLINKYHSAAPPPINPAVSLLSYCTNNPPLPEHARNVVSDICHSLSEVSSAATSESGQLGLKNWLDERVPGAAQDIIHFWAEEVLVY
;
A
#
# COMPACT_ATOMS: atom_id res chain seq x y z
N GLN A 1 -21.02 -20.01 23.13
CA GLN A 1 -21.60 -19.38 21.92
C GLN A 1 -20.99 -18.01 21.81
N TYR A 2 -20.10 -17.78 20.85
CA TYR A 2 -19.54 -16.46 20.57
C TYR A 2 -20.50 -15.76 19.61
N THR A 3 -21.31 -14.85 20.14
CA THR A 3 -22.18 -14.01 19.32
C THR A 3 -21.34 -12.88 18.78
N GLU A 4 -20.96 -12.97 17.51
CA GLU A 4 -20.30 -11.89 16.78
C GLU A 4 -21.26 -10.68 16.77
N LYS A 5 -20.96 -9.67 17.57
CA LYS A 5 -21.68 -8.40 17.52
C LYS A 5 -21.25 -7.72 16.23
N SER A 6 -22.13 -7.67 15.24
CA SER A 6 -21.96 -6.87 14.03
C SER A 6 -21.79 -5.40 14.42
N LEU A 7 -20.56 -4.97 14.61
CA LEU A 7 -20.18 -3.57 14.74
C LEU A 7 -20.06 -3.03 13.32
N GLN A 8 -20.84 -2.00 12.98
CA GLN A 8 -20.60 -1.24 11.76
C GLN A 8 -19.13 -0.80 11.75
N THR A 9 -18.39 -1.24 10.73
CA THR A 9 -16.93 -1.05 10.64
C THR A 9 -16.54 0.40 10.48
N HIS A 10 -17.42 1.24 9.92
CA HIS A 10 -17.18 2.62 9.56
C HIS A 10 -18.45 3.47 9.70
N ASP A 11 -18.29 4.79 9.76
CA ASP A 11 -19.40 5.74 9.85
C ASP A 11 -19.64 6.49 8.52
N ILE A 12 -18.59 6.67 7.72
CA ILE A 12 -18.65 7.37 6.43
C ILE A 12 -17.85 6.57 5.39
N ALA A 13 -18.38 6.43 4.19
CA ALA A 13 -17.69 5.85 3.04
C ALA A 13 -17.61 6.88 1.91
N ILE A 14 -16.41 7.11 1.38
CA ILE A 14 -16.15 8.02 0.26
C ILE A 14 -15.79 7.16 -0.96
N PRO A 15 -16.52 7.29 -2.08
CA PRO A 15 -16.19 6.55 -3.29
C PRO A 15 -14.88 7.05 -3.89
N LEU A 16 -14.07 6.12 -4.38
CA LEU A 16 -12.82 6.42 -5.07
C LEU A 16 -12.98 6.20 -6.59
N PRO A 17 -12.22 6.93 -7.43
CA PRO A 17 -12.22 6.72 -8.88
C PRO A 17 -11.81 5.30 -9.26
N LYS A 18 -12.44 4.73 -10.29
CA LYS A 18 -12.09 3.41 -10.84
C LYS A 18 -10.73 3.47 -11.53
N HIS A 19 -9.84 2.51 -11.26
CA HIS A 19 -8.54 2.43 -11.94
C HIS A 19 -8.53 1.50 -13.16
N ASN A 20 -9.50 0.59 -13.33
CA ASN A 20 -9.67 -0.21 -14.56
C ASN A 20 -11.04 -0.90 -14.52
N HIS A 21 -11.36 -1.66 -15.58
CA HIS A 21 -12.62 -2.32 -15.97
C HIS A 21 -13.33 -3.22 -14.92
N ASP A 22 -12.93 -3.18 -13.65
CA ASP A 22 -13.58 -3.89 -12.55
C ASP A 22 -14.72 -3.02 -11.97
N GLU A 23 -15.91 -3.61 -11.82
CA GLU A 23 -17.14 -2.85 -11.54
C GLU A 23 -17.25 -2.39 -10.08
N SER A 24 -16.40 -2.89 -9.17
CA SER A 24 -16.43 -2.51 -7.77
C SER A 24 -15.80 -1.14 -7.54
N HIS A 25 -16.59 -0.18 -7.07
CA HIS A 25 -16.07 1.09 -6.58
C HIS A 25 -15.20 0.85 -5.33
N ALA A 26 -13.92 1.21 -5.40
CA ALA A 26 -13.08 1.28 -4.20
C ALA A 26 -13.64 2.36 -3.26
N LEU A 27 -13.57 2.11 -1.95
CA LEU A 27 -14.11 3.01 -0.93
C LEU A 27 -12.98 3.43 0.02
N PHE A 28 -12.99 4.71 0.38
CA PHE A 28 -12.24 5.22 1.51
C PHE A 28 -13.17 5.29 2.73
N LEU A 29 -12.86 4.54 3.78
CA LEU A 29 -13.72 4.40 4.96
C LEU A 29 -13.24 5.32 6.09
N LEU A 30 -14.17 5.96 6.78
CA LEU A 30 -13.88 6.87 7.88
C LEU A 30 -14.68 6.49 9.13
N LEU A 31 -14.00 6.51 10.27
CA LEU A 31 -14.63 6.52 11.59
C LEU A 31 -14.83 7.96 12.04
N ALA A 32 -16.03 8.32 12.45
CA ALA A 32 -16.31 9.64 13.03
C ALA A 32 -16.14 9.57 14.55
N LEU A 33 -15.22 10.36 15.08
CA LEU A 33 -14.93 10.43 16.52
C LEU A 33 -14.99 11.87 17.02
N SER A 34 -15.23 12.01 18.32
CA SER A 34 -15.24 13.25 19.07
C SER A 34 -14.55 13.06 20.43
N PRO A 35 -14.30 14.14 21.20
CA PRO A 35 -13.71 14.03 22.54
C PRO A 35 -14.60 13.21 23.49
N SER A 36 -15.91 13.19 23.26
CA SER A 36 -16.84 12.39 24.05
C SER A 36 -16.66 10.89 23.84
N ASP A 37 -16.30 10.46 22.64
CA ASP A 37 -16.04 9.04 22.33
C ASP A 37 -14.77 8.53 23.03
N LEU A 38 -13.81 9.41 23.29
CA LEU A 38 -12.57 9.07 24.00
C LEU A 38 -12.74 8.94 25.52
N GLN A 39 -13.93 9.21 26.08
CA GLN A 39 -14.20 8.96 27.51
C GLN A 39 -14.22 7.46 27.87
N SER A 40 -14.41 6.60 26.87
CA SER A 40 -14.20 5.16 26.99
C SER A 40 -13.12 4.72 25.99
N PRO A 41 -11.83 4.95 26.30
CA PRO A 41 -10.73 4.74 25.36
C PRO A 41 -10.68 3.32 24.80
N ALA A 42 -11.03 2.31 25.61
CA ALA A 42 -11.07 0.91 25.19
C ALA A 42 -12.06 0.70 24.03
N SER A 43 -13.26 1.26 24.12
CA SER A 43 -14.28 1.11 23.07
C SER A 43 -13.94 1.88 21.80
N ALA A 44 -13.37 3.08 21.93
CA ALA A 44 -12.91 3.85 20.78
C ALA A 44 -11.75 3.14 20.06
N MET A 45 -10.77 2.63 20.82
CA MET A 45 -9.63 1.92 20.26
C MET A 45 -10.02 0.61 19.58
N GLU A 46 -10.96 -0.16 20.15
CA GLU A 46 -11.51 -1.36 19.51
C GLU A 46 -12.13 -1.04 18.14
N ARG A 47 -12.91 0.05 18.03
CA ARG A 47 -13.50 0.48 16.75
C ARG A 47 -12.42 0.89 15.74
N ILE A 48 -11.39 1.63 16.18
CA ILE A 48 -10.28 2.07 15.34
C ILE A 48 -9.49 0.86 14.82
N GLN A 49 -9.15 -0.08 15.70
CA GLN A 49 -8.46 -1.32 15.33
C GLN A 49 -9.30 -2.16 14.38
N HIS A 50 -10.60 -2.30 14.65
CA HIS A 50 -11.49 -3.06 13.79
C HIS A 50 -11.58 -2.44 12.39
N LEU A 51 -11.71 -1.11 12.28
CA LEU A 51 -11.66 -0.41 11.00
C LEU A 51 -10.33 -0.64 10.28
N TYR A 52 -9.20 -0.50 10.99
CA TYR A 52 -7.88 -0.68 10.40
C TYR A 52 -7.70 -2.08 9.82
N HIS A 53 -8.02 -3.12 10.58
CA HIS A 53 -7.86 -4.49 10.13
C HIS A 53 -8.85 -4.90 9.03
N HIS A 54 -9.97 -4.18 8.86
CA HIS A 54 -10.95 -4.47 7.83
C HIS A 54 -10.37 -4.41 6.41
N THR A 55 -9.42 -3.50 6.17
CA THR A 55 -8.74 -3.32 4.87
C THR A 55 -7.21 -3.44 4.98
N GLY A 56 -6.69 -3.88 6.12
CA GLY A 56 -5.26 -3.93 6.39
C GLY A 56 -4.60 -2.54 6.42
N GLY A 57 -5.32 -1.53 6.89
CA GLY A 57 -4.84 -0.14 6.99
C GLY A 57 -4.93 0.65 5.69
N ARG A 58 -5.40 0.04 4.60
CA ARG A 58 -5.55 0.70 3.31
C ARG A 58 -6.87 1.45 3.23
N ASP A 59 -6.84 2.68 2.71
CA ASP A 59 -8.04 3.45 2.39
C ASP A 59 -9.01 3.61 3.58
N VAL A 60 -8.45 3.77 4.79
CA VAL A 60 -9.18 3.99 6.04
C VAL A 60 -8.67 5.24 6.75
N GLY A 61 -9.48 5.84 7.62
CA GLY A 61 -9.04 6.93 8.49
C GLY A 61 -10.04 7.31 9.58
N VAL A 62 -9.69 8.33 10.34
CA VAL A 62 -10.53 8.90 11.40
C VAL A 62 -10.88 10.34 11.03
N LEU A 63 -12.15 10.72 11.14
CA LEU A 63 -12.62 12.10 11.09
C LEU A 63 -12.93 12.55 12.52
N PHE A 64 -12.18 13.53 13.04
CA PHE A 64 -12.23 13.91 14.45
C PHE A 64 -12.84 15.29 14.67
N LEU A 65 -13.98 15.37 15.36
CA LEU A 65 -14.68 16.62 15.67
C LEU A 65 -13.97 17.39 16.81
N LEU A 66 -13.47 18.59 16.52
CA LEU A 66 -12.73 19.42 17.49
C LEU A 66 -13.66 20.26 18.39
N ASN A 67 -14.71 20.85 17.80
CA ASN A 67 -15.64 21.76 18.50
C ASN A 67 -17.01 21.10 18.67
N GLU A 68 -17.12 20.26 19.69
CA GLU A 68 -18.40 19.69 20.13
C GLU A 68 -19.23 20.74 20.89
N LYS A 69 -20.56 20.67 20.81
CA LYS A 69 -21.45 21.68 21.43
C LYS A 69 -21.35 21.72 22.96
N THR A 70 -20.99 20.61 23.60
CA THR A 70 -20.84 20.48 25.06
C THR A 70 -19.51 19.81 25.39
N PRO A 71 -18.38 20.50 25.18
CA PRO A 71 -17.07 19.88 25.32
C PRO A 71 -16.74 19.71 26.81
N LYS A 72 -16.53 18.46 27.24
CA LYS A 72 -15.94 18.15 28.56
C LYS A 72 -14.41 18.29 28.54
N VAL A 73 -13.81 18.17 27.36
CA VAL A 73 -12.36 18.21 27.11
C VAL A 73 -12.11 19.05 25.86
N ASN A 74 -10.96 19.74 25.81
CA ASN A 74 -10.53 20.46 24.62
C ASN A 74 -10.29 19.49 23.46
N GLY A 75 -11.03 19.62 22.37
CA GLY A 75 -10.96 18.66 21.26
C GLY A 75 -9.61 18.63 20.53
N THR A 76 -8.85 19.74 20.55
CA THR A 76 -7.50 19.74 19.98
C THR A 76 -6.54 18.89 20.83
N ILE A 77 -6.63 19.01 22.16
CA ILE A 77 -5.85 18.18 23.09
C ILE A 77 -6.23 16.71 22.92
N ALA A 78 -7.53 16.41 22.91
CA ALA A 78 -8.04 15.05 22.74
C ALA A 78 -7.60 14.41 21.41
N MET A 79 -7.58 15.18 20.32
CA MET A 79 -7.07 14.71 19.04
C MET A 79 -5.57 14.44 19.08
N MET A 80 -4.77 15.30 19.71
CA MET A 80 -3.32 15.09 19.85
C MET A 80 -3.01 13.85 20.69
N GLU A 81 -3.75 13.62 21.78
CA GLU A 81 -3.63 12.40 22.59
C GLU A 81 -3.96 11.15 21.77
N LEU A 82 -5.00 11.22 20.94
CA LEU A 82 -5.35 10.14 20.02
C LEU A 82 -4.23 9.91 18.98
N GLN A 83 -3.67 10.96 18.39
CA GLN A 83 -2.56 10.85 17.44
C GLN A 83 -1.35 10.16 18.08
N VAL A 84 -0.96 10.55 19.29
CA VAL A 84 0.13 9.91 20.04
C VAL A 84 -0.16 8.43 20.29
N SER A 85 -1.41 8.10 20.64
CA SER A 85 -1.83 6.72 20.91
C SER A 85 -1.78 5.82 19.66
N LEU A 86 -1.91 6.40 18.46
CA LEU A 86 -1.94 5.67 17.19
C LEU A 86 -0.58 5.64 16.48
N PHE A 87 0.29 6.63 16.71
CA PHE A 87 1.51 6.90 15.94
C PHE A 87 2.45 5.69 15.74
N SER A 88 2.49 4.75 16.69
CA SER A 88 3.39 3.59 16.63
C SER A 88 2.68 2.26 16.34
N ILE A 89 1.35 2.27 16.18
CA ILE A 89 0.54 1.05 16.15
C ILE A 89 -0.26 0.96 14.84
N LEU A 90 -0.87 2.05 14.39
CA LEU A 90 -1.79 2.05 13.25
C LEU A 90 -1.50 3.24 12.33
N GLU A 91 -1.06 2.97 11.11
CA GLU A 91 -0.83 4.01 10.09
C GLU A 91 -2.13 4.40 9.40
N MET A 92 -2.85 5.40 9.93
CA MET A 92 -4.03 5.96 9.26
C MET A 92 -4.16 7.47 9.51
N PRO A 93 -4.73 8.24 8.55
CA PRO A 93 -4.92 9.67 8.72
C PRO A 93 -6.00 9.97 9.77
N ILE A 94 -5.74 11.00 10.58
CA ILE A 94 -6.74 11.67 11.41
C ILE A 94 -7.04 13.03 10.80
N ILE A 95 -8.26 13.21 10.31
CA ILE A 95 -8.73 14.41 9.62
C ILE A 95 -9.44 15.29 10.66
N PRO A 96 -8.93 16.49 10.97
CA PRO A 96 -9.60 17.40 11.88
C PRO A 96 -10.87 17.97 11.24
N LEU A 97 -11.99 17.85 11.94
CA LEU A 97 -13.25 18.51 11.64
C LEU A 97 -13.50 19.57 12.70
N TYR A 98 -13.37 20.86 12.36
CA TYR A 98 -13.59 21.90 13.36
C TYR A 98 -15.02 21.88 13.91
N SER A 99 -16.02 21.85 13.03
CA SER A 99 -17.43 21.83 13.43
C SER A 99 -18.30 21.12 12.39
N LEU A 100 -19.47 20.62 12.80
CA LEU A 100 -20.40 19.93 11.88
C LEU A 100 -20.80 20.76 10.64
N PRO A 101 -21.04 22.09 10.72
CA PRO A 101 -21.31 22.90 9.52
C PRO A 101 -20.20 22.86 8.46
N SER A 102 -18.94 22.63 8.88
CA SER A 102 -17.80 22.53 7.97
C SER A 102 -17.61 21.14 7.33
N LEU A 103 -18.40 20.14 7.74
CA LEU A 103 -18.27 18.75 7.32
C LEU A 103 -18.26 18.58 5.80
N SER A 104 -19.26 19.14 5.12
CA SER A 104 -19.40 19.01 3.66
C SER A 104 -18.20 19.61 2.92
N ALA A 105 -17.71 20.77 3.37
CA ALA A 105 -16.57 21.44 2.75
C ALA A 105 -15.26 20.66 2.95
N ILE A 106 -15.05 20.10 4.15
CA ILE A 106 -13.88 19.27 4.46
C ILE A 106 -13.92 17.96 3.68
N LEU A 107 -15.03 17.24 3.70
CA LEU A 107 -15.17 15.99 2.94
C LEU A 107 -15.00 16.22 1.44
N SER A 108 -15.54 17.30 0.89
CA SER A 108 -15.38 17.65 -0.53
C SER A 108 -13.92 17.98 -0.88
N THR A 109 -13.21 18.67 0.02
CA THR A 109 -11.78 18.98 -0.17
C THR A 109 -10.92 17.73 -0.04
N PHE A 110 -11.18 16.91 0.96
CA PHE A 110 -10.50 15.64 1.17
C PHE A 110 -10.72 14.69 0.00
N HIS A 111 -11.97 14.55 -0.46
CA HIS A 111 -12.30 13.73 -1.63
C HIS A 111 -11.57 14.20 -2.89
N ARG A 112 -11.51 15.50 -3.15
CA ARG A 112 -10.73 16.05 -4.27
C ARG A 112 -9.23 15.75 -4.14
N GLN A 113 -8.67 15.88 -2.94
CA GLN A 113 -7.26 15.56 -2.68
C GLN A 113 -6.97 14.07 -2.86
N LEU A 114 -7.87 13.21 -2.37
CA LEU A 114 -7.82 11.77 -2.61
C LEU A 114 -7.81 11.49 -4.10
N ILE A 115 -8.82 11.96 -4.85
CA ILE A 115 -8.92 11.79 -6.30
C ILE A 115 -7.63 12.23 -7.01
N ASN A 116 -7.11 13.42 -6.69
CA ASN A 116 -5.87 13.92 -7.27
C ASN A 116 -4.69 12.99 -6.96
N LYS A 117 -4.56 12.51 -5.71
CA LYS A 117 -3.53 11.54 -5.34
C LYS A 117 -3.70 10.22 -6.09
N TYR A 118 -4.92 9.70 -6.24
CA TYR A 118 -5.18 8.48 -7.00
C TYR A 118 -4.83 8.64 -8.49
N HIS A 119 -5.13 9.79 -9.09
CA HIS A 119 -4.76 10.06 -10.49
C HIS A 119 -3.26 10.35 -10.68
N SER A 120 -2.61 11.00 -9.70
CA SER A 120 -1.16 11.22 -9.71
C SER A 120 -0.35 9.98 -9.32
N ALA A 121 -0.97 9.01 -8.65
CA ALA A 121 -0.40 7.74 -8.24
C ALA A 121 -0.84 6.59 -9.15
N ALA A 122 -1.05 6.85 -10.45
CA ALA A 122 -0.74 5.79 -11.40
C ALA A 122 0.76 5.51 -11.20
N PRO A 123 1.16 4.36 -10.64
CA PRO A 123 2.56 3.99 -10.69
C PRO A 123 2.95 4.09 -12.17
N PRO A 124 4.14 4.63 -12.53
CA PRO A 124 4.65 4.38 -13.89
C PRO A 124 4.48 2.88 -14.10
N PRO A 125 3.94 2.40 -15.25
CA PRO A 125 3.63 0.99 -15.43
C PRO A 125 4.85 0.21 -15.00
N ILE A 126 4.77 -0.40 -13.82
CA ILE A 126 5.89 -1.14 -13.27
C ILE A 126 5.89 -2.33 -14.19
N ASN A 127 6.83 -2.38 -15.13
CA ASN A 127 7.04 -3.60 -15.88
C ASN A 127 7.45 -4.62 -14.81
N PRO A 128 6.55 -5.56 -14.45
CA PRO A 128 6.81 -6.43 -13.32
C PRO A 128 8.04 -7.29 -13.60
N ALA A 129 8.37 -7.53 -14.88
CA ALA A 129 9.61 -8.16 -15.27
C ALA A 129 10.83 -7.34 -14.81
N VAL A 130 10.87 -6.02 -15.04
CA VAL A 130 12.01 -5.17 -14.64
C VAL A 130 12.19 -5.09 -13.13
N SER A 131 11.08 -5.07 -12.38
CA SER A 131 11.16 -5.02 -10.91
C SER A 131 11.58 -6.36 -10.30
N LEU A 132 11.06 -7.47 -10.83
CA LEU A 132 11.37 -8.81 -10.34
C LEU A 132 12.75 -9.30 -10.81
N LEU A 133 13.26 -8.80 -11.94
CA LEU A 133 14.59 -9.13 -12.46
C LEU A 133 15.72 -8.94 -11.44
N SER A 134 15.61 -7.93 -10.57
CA SER A 134 16.59 -7.67 -9.52
C SER A 134 16.72 -8.84 -8.52
N TYR A 135 15.71 -9.70 -8.44
CA TYR A 135 15.60 -10.82 -7.52
C TYR A 135 15.71 -12.18 -8.19
N CYS A 136 15.95 -12.23 -9.51
CA CYS A 136 16.22 -13.47 -10.25
C CYS A 136 17.67 -13.95 -10.05
N THR A 137 18.15 -13.90 -8.80
CA THR A 137 19.50 -14.23 -8.35
C THR A 137 19.41 -14.72 -6.90
N ASN A 138 20.19 -15.73 -6.51
CA ASN A 138 20.05 -16.36 -5.19
C ASN A 138 20.45 -15.48 -4.00
N ASN A 139 21.42 -14.56 -4.17
CA ASN A 139 21.82 -13.43 -3.31
C ASN A 139 23.29 -13.08 -3.65
N PRO A 140 23.66 -11.79 -3.84
CA PRO A 140 22.87 -10.56 -3.66
C PRO A 140 21.97 -10.23 -4.87
N PRO A 141 21.07 -9.23 -4.75
CA PRO A 141 20.26 -8.73 -5.88
C PRO A 141 21.11 -8.29 -7.08
N LEU A 142 20.55 -8.46 -8.29
CA LEU A 142 21.23 -8.11 -9.53
C LEU A 142 21.59 -6.61 -9.57
N PRO A 143 22.85 -6.25 -9.88
CA PRO A 143 23.25 -4.85 -10.02
C PRO A 143 22.43 -4.11 -11.07
N GLU A 144 22.16 -2.82 -10.83
CA GLU A 144 21.33 -1.98 -11.70
C GLU A 144 21.74 -2.03 -13.19
N HIS A 145 23.04 -2.02 -13.47
CA HIS A 145 23.52 -2.09 -14.85
C HIS A 145 23.15 -3.41 -15.52
N ALA A 146 23.37 -4.54 -14.85
CA ALA A 146 23.03 -5.86 -15.36
C ALA A 146 21.50 -6.01 -15.55
N ARG A 147 20.72 -5.50 -14.60
CA ARG A 147 19.24 -5.44 -14.70
C ARG A 147 18.80 -4.68 -15.96
N ASN A 148 19.37 -3.51 -16.22
CA ASN A 148 18.99 -2.68 -17.35
C ASN A 148 19.34 -3.38 -18.68
N VAL A 149 20.53 -3.99 -18.79
CA VAL A 149 20.95 -4.75 -19.97
C VAL A 149 20.02 -5.93 -20.22
N VAL A 150 19.67 -6.70 -19.19
CA VAL A 150 18.73 -7.83 -19.34
C VAL A 150 17.33 -7.35 -19.71
N SER A 151 16.84 -6.24 -19.16
CA SER A 151 15.51 -5.71 -19.51
C SER A 151 15.41 -5.15 -20.93
N ASP A 152 16.54 -4.71 -21.49
CA ASP A 152 16.60 -4.21 -22.87
C ASP A 152 16.54 -5.35 -23.90
N ILE A 153 16.97 -6.56 -23.52
CA ILE A 153 17.06 -7.72 -24.40
C ILE A 153 15.93 -8.72 -24.17
N CYS A 154 15.52 -8.89 -22.91
CA CYS A 154 14.43 -9.76 -22.50
C CYS A 154 13.29 -8.91 -21.96
N HIS A 155 12.17 -8.90 -22.68
CA HIS A 155 11.02 -8.05 -22.37
C HIS A 155 10.04 -8.71 -21.39
N SER A 156 10.29 -9.97 -21.01
CA SER A 156 9.50 -10.72 -20.03
C SER A 156 10.36 -11.69 -19.19
N LEU A 157 9.89 -12.06 -17.99
CA LEU A 157 10.57 -13.08 -17.16
C LEU A 157 10.61 -14.44 -17.84
N SER A 158 9.64 -14.75 -18.70
CA SER A 158 9.62 -15.99 -19.49
C SER A 158 10.82 -16.05 -20.46
N GLU A 159 11.16 -14.92 -21.09
CA GLU A 159 12.33 -14.81 -21.96
C GLU A 159 13.64 -14.91 -21.17
N VAL A 160 13.69 -14.33 -19.96
CA VAL A 160 14.85 -14.44 -19.06
C VAL A 160 15.05 -15.89 -18.63
N SER A 161 13.98 -16.58 -18.24
CA SER A 161 14.01 -18.00 -17.87
C SER A 161 14.42 -18.88 -19.06
N SER A 162 13.88 -18.62 -20.25
CA SER A 162 14.26 -19.33 -21.49
C SER A 162 15.73 -19.09 -21.84
N ALA A 163 16.23 -17.87 -21.63
CA ALA A 163 17.63 -17.54 -21.84
C ALA A 163 18.53 -18.23 -20.81
N ALA A 164 18.11 -18.29 -19.54
CA ALA A 164 18.85 -18.94 -18.46
C ALA A 164 18.89 -20.48 -18.58
N THR A 165 17.91 -21.10 -19.26
CA THR A 165 17.77 -22.56 -19.36
C THR A 165 18.24 -23.16 -20.68
N SER A 166 18.47 -22.34 -21.73
CA SER A 166 18.96 -22.80 -23.04
C SER A 166 20.45 -22.51 -23.23
N GLU A 167 21.20 -23.42 -23.87
CA GLU A 167 22.64 -23.24 -24.11
C GLU A 167 22.97 -21.96 -24.89
N SER A 168 22.17 -21.63 -25.92
CA SER A 168 22.33 -20.41 -26.71
C SER A 168 21.98 -19.14 -25.91
N GLY A 169 20.96 -19.21 -25.05
CA GLY A 169 20.57 -18.13 -24.17
C GLY A 169 21.60 -17.85 -23.07
N GLN A 170 22.18 -18.90 -22.48
CA GLN A 170 23.23 -18.79 -21.46
C GLN A 170 24.49 -18.14 -22.04
N LEU A 171 24.85 -18.51 -23.28
CA LEU A 171 25.95 -17.87 -24.00
C LEU A 171 25.65 -16.39 -24.28
N GLY A 172 24.40 -16.06 -24.63
CA GLY A 172 23.93 -14.68 -24.77
C GLY A 172 24.11 -13.88 -23.48
N LEU A 173 23.59 -14.40 -22.36
CA LEU A 173 23.69 -13.76 -21.04
C LEU A 173 25.15 -13.48 -20.64
N LYS A 174 26.04 -14.45 -20.85
CA LYS A 174 27.49 -14.28 -20.59
C LYS A 174 28.08 -13.16 -21.46
N ASN A 175 27.76 -13.12 -22.74
CA ASN A 175 28.24 -12.08 -23.66
C ASN A 175 27.70 -10.69 -23.31
N TRP A 176 26.47 -10.57 -22.80
CA TRP A 176 25.87 -9.29 -22.45
C TRP A 176 26.36 -8.73 -21.12
N LEU A 177 26.68 -9.62 -20.16
CA LEU A 177 26.89 -9.23 -18.77
C LEU A 177 28.34 -9.35 -18.30
N ASP A 178 29.08 -10.40 -18.68
CA ASP A 178 30.36 -10.73 -18.03
C ASP A 178 31.49 -9.74 -18.36
N GLU A 179 31.39 -8.97 -19.45
CA GLU A 179 32.35 -7.90 -19.75
C GLU A 179 32.33 -6.75 -18.72
N ARG A 180 31.16 -6.48 -18.14
CA ARG A 180 30.92 -5.31 -17.27
C ARG A 180 30.61 -5.68 -15.83
N VAL A 181 29.95 -6.82 -15.62
CA VAL A 181 29.55 -7.34 -14.32
C VAL A 181 29.87 -8.84 -14.28
N PRO A 182 31.15 -9.22 -14.05
CA PRO A 182 31.56 -10.62 -14.04
C PRO A 182 30.74 -11.44 -13.04
N GLY A 183 30.20 -12.57 -13.48
CA GLY A 183 29.47 -13.51 -12.62
C GLY A 183 27.96 -13.26 -12.56
N ALA A 184 27.47 -12.09 -12.99
CA ALA A 184 26.04 -11.79 -13.01
C ALA A 184 25.25 -12.74 -13.92
N ALA A 185 25.84 -13.15 -15.06
CA ALA A 185 25.22 -14.15 -15.91
C ALA A 185 25.07 -15.50 -15.19
N GLN A 186 26.09 -15.91 -14.44
CA GLN A 186 26.09 -17.18 -13.73
C GLN A 186 25.08 -17.20 -12.58
N ASP A 187 24.91 -16.07 -11.88
CA ASP A 187 23.94 -15.92 -10.79
C ASP A 187 22.49 -16.05 -11.28
N ILE A 188 22.18 -15.46 -12.44
CA ILE A 188 20.87 -15.58 -13.09
C ILE A 188 20.63 -17.03 -13.53
N ILE A 189 21.63 -17.65 -14.18
CA ILE A 189 21.54 -19.03 -14.65
C ILE A 189 21.29 -19.99 -13.48
N HIS A 190 22.01 -19.80 -12.38
CA HIS A 190 21.89 -20.66 -11.22
C HIS A 190 20.53 -20.55 -10.54
N PHE A 191 20.02 -19.32 -10.36
CA PHE A 191 18.69 -19.08 -9.81
C PHE A 191 17.61 -19.86 -10.57
N TRP A 192 17.59 -19.75 -11.90
CA TRP A 192 16.58 -20.43 -12.72
C TRP A 192 16.82 -21.94 -12.84
N ALA A 193 18.07 -22.41 -12.74
CA ALA A 193 18.37 -23.84 -12.72
C ALA A 193 17.88 -24.53 -11.43
N GLU A 194 17.92 -23.83 -10.29
CA GLU A 194 17.41 -24.35 -9.02
C GLU A 194 15.87 -24.29 -8.93
N GLU A 195 15.24 -23.26 -9.47
CA GLU A 195 13.76 -23.18 -9.49
C GLU A 195 13.10 -24.23 -10.40
N VAL A 196 13.73 -24.65 -11.49
CA VAL A 196 13.19 -25.67 -12.42
C VAL A 196 13.16 -27.08 -11.80
N LEU A 197 13.95 -27.33 -10.74
CA LEU A 197 14.01 -28.64 -10.06
C LEU A 197 12.96 -28.82 -8.95
N VAL A 198 12.12 -27.81 -8.70
CA VAL A 198 11.03 -27.87 -7.70
C VAL A 198 9.68 -28.13 -8.39
N TYR A 199 9.60 -29.12 -9.29
CA TYR A 199 8.36 -29.77 -9.72
C TYR A 199 8.61 -31.21 -10.18
#